data_AF-A0A957R093-F1
#
_entry.id   AF-A0A957R093-F1
#
_cell.length_a   1.000
_cell.length_b   1.000
_cell.length_c   1.000
_cell.angle_alpha   90.00
_cell.angle_beta   90.00
_cell.angle_gamma   90.00
#
_symmetry.space_group_name_H-M   'P 1'
#
loop_
_entity.id
_entity.type
_entity.pdbx_description
1 polymer ?
#
loop_
_entity_poly.entity_id
_entity_poly.type
_entity_poly.pdbx_seq_one_letter_code
_entity_poly.pdbx_strand_id
1 'polypeptide(L)' 'TGRYIAADYSLGMLRSLTPPPSQRLNLDAQQLPCRSHSADIILANHMLYHVPDKPQALAEIRRVLKP' A
#
# COMPACT_ATOMS: atom_id res chain seq x y z
N THR A 1 -8.89 1.19 18.35
CA THR A 1 -9.30 0.80 16.98
C THR A 1 -8.44 1.57 15.99
N GLY A 2 -7.66 0.87 15.16
CA GLY A 2 -6.80 1.49 14.15
C GLY A 2 -7.52 1.67 12.81
N ARG A 3 -7.06 2.61 11.98
CA ARG A 3 -7.49 2.76 10.59
C ARG A 3 -6.64 1.83 9.72
N TYR A 4 -7.27 0.95 8.97
CA TYR A 4 -6.60 0.02 8.04
C TYR A 4 -7.01 0.35 6.61
N ILE A 5 -6.03 0.34 5.70
CA ILE A 5 -6.24 0.58 4.28
C ILE A 5 -5.68 -0.64 3.54
N ALA A 6 -6.53 -1.32 2.76
CA ALA A 6 -6.07 -2.33 1.82
C ALA A 6 -5.70 -1.64 0.49
N ALA A 7 -4.54 -1.96 -0.06
CA ALA A 7 -4.09 -1.36 -1.30
C ALA A 7 -3.49 -2.42 -2.23
N ASP A 8 -3.82 -2.34 -3.52
CA ASP A 8 -3.32 -3.24 -4.55
C ASP A 8 -3.40 -2.57 -5.92
N TYR A 9 -2.48 -2.92 -6.83
CA TYR A 9 -2.53 -2.49 -8.23
C TYR A 9 -3.62 -3.23 -9.01
N SER A 10 -3.93 -4.47 -8.62
CA SER A 10 -5.04 -5.26 -9.14
C SER A 10 -6.34 -4.86 -8.47
N LEU A 11 -7.20 -4.17 -9.23
CA LEU A 11 -8.56 -3.86 -8.80
C LEU A 11 -9.37 -5.13 -8.48
N GLY A 12 -9.07 -6.24 -9.17
CA GLY A 12 -9.70 -7.55 -8.91
C GLY A 12 -9.39 -8.07 -7.51
N MET A 13 -8.13 -7.99 -7.07
CA MET A 13 -7.71 -8.41 -5.72
C MET A 13 -8.46 -7.64 -4.64
N LEU A 14 -8.60 -6.32 -4.81
CA LEU A 14 -9.35 -5.49 -3.87
C LEU A 14 -10.83 -5.87 -3.81
N ARG A 15 -11.44 -6.19 -4.96
CA ARG A 15 -12.86 -6.60 -5.04
C ARG A 15 -13.12 -7.93 -4.33
N SER A 16 -12.14 -8.83 -4.31
CA SER A 16 -12.24 -10.17 -3.70
C SER A 16 -12.16 -10.20 -2.17
N LEU A 17 -11.72 -9.11 -1.51
CA LEU A 17 -11.57 -9.08 -0.05
C LEU A 17 -12.91 -9.21 0.68
N THR A 18 -13.02 -10.18 1.60
CA THR A 18 -14.23 -10.49 2.36
C THR A 18 -13.90 -10.74 3.85
N PRO A 19 -14.57 -10.09 4.82
CA PRO A 19 -15.48 -8.96 4.61
C PRO A 19 -14.73 -7.76 4.02
N PRO A 20 -15.43 -6.85 3.34
CA PRO A 20 -14.76 -5.70 2.74
C PRO A 20 -14.10 -4.83 3.82
N PRO A 21 -12.79 -4.54 3.73
CA PRO A 21 -12.20 -3.51 4.59
C PRO A 21 -12.87 -2.18 4.32
N SER A 22 -12.98 -1.35 5.37
CA SER A 22 -13.64 -0.05 5.28
C SER A 22 -12.96 0.92 4.31
N GLN A 23 -11.69 0.68 3.95
CA GLN A 23 -10.95 1.50 3.00
C GLN A 23 -10.09 0.64 2.07
N ARG A 24 -10.22 0.92 0.77
CA ARG A 24 -9.49 0.27 -0.31
C ARG A 24 -8.92 1.33 -1.24
N LEU A 25 -7.69 1.14 -1.70
CA LEU A 25 -7.05 2.00 -2.69
C LEU A 25 -6.48 1.16 -3.83
N ASN A 26 -6.96 1.39 -5.04
CA ASN A 26 -6.29 0.87 -6.22
C ASN A 26 -5.14 1.82 -6.57
N LEU A 27 -3.90 1.37 -6.38
CA LEU A 27 -2.72 2.22 -6.52
C LEU A 27 -1.50 1.42 -6.96
N ASP A 28 -0.49 2.14 -7.44
CA ASP A 28 0.85 1.62 -7.66
C ASP A 28 1.70 1.90 -6.41
N ALA A 29 2.41 0.89 -5.90
CA ALA A 29 3.32 1.05 -4.76
C ALA A 29 4.48 2.02 -5.05
N GLN A 30 4.79 2.28 -6.32
CA GLN A 30 5.78 3.26 -6.78
C GLN A 30 5.29 4.71 -6.66
N GLN A 31 4.00 4.94 -6.36
CA GLN A 31 3.37 6.26 -6.19
C GLN A 31 2.23 6.20 -5.16
N LEU A 32 2.57 6.38 -3.88
CA LEU A 32 1.58 6.33 -2.80
C LEU A 32 0.88 7.68 -2.62
N PRO A 33 -0.46 7.75 -2.69
CA PRO A 33 -1.25 8.97 -2.47
C PRO A 33 -1.37 9.32 -0.97
N CYS A 34 -0.30 9.09 -0.22
CA CYS A 34 -0.19 9.32 1.21
C CYS A 34 0.81 10.45 1.47
N ARG A 35 0.57 11.23 2.52
CA ARG A 35 1.55 12.23 2.98
C ARG A 35 2.78 11.53 3.54
N SER A 36 3.90 12.24 3.60
CA SER A 36 5.08 11.70 4.27
C SER A 36 4.81 11.52 5.77
N HIS A 37 5.41 10.50 6.39
CA HIS A 37 5.27 10.18 7.81
C HIS A 37 3.81 10.06 8.29
N SER A 38 2.94 9.47 7.47
CA SER A 38 1.52 9.32 7.78
C SER A 38 1.09 7.91 8.18
N ALA A 39 1.93 6.89 7.94
CA ALA A 39 1.64 5.51 8.30
C ALA A 39 2.52 5.04 9.47
N ASP A 40 1.90 4.40 10.46
CA ASP A 40 2.61 3.76 11.57
C ASP A 40 3.19 2.39 11.16
N ILE A 41 2.48 1.66 10.29
CA ILE A 41 2.84 0.32 9.83
C ILE A 41 2.53 0.19 8.34
N ILE A 42 3.42 -0.44 7.59
CA ILE A 42 3.19 -0.88 6.21
C ILE A 42 3.49 -2.38 6.10
N LEU A 43 2.58 -3.13 5.49
CA LEU A 43 2.76 -4.55 5.18
C LEU A 43 2.89 -4.71 3.66
N ALA A 44 4.08 -5.06 3.19
CA ALA A 44 4.37 -5.28 1.77
C ALA A 44 4.47 -6.79 1.46
N ASN A 45 3.39 -7.51 1.75
CA ASN A 45 3.38 -8.98 1.72
C ASN A 45 3.39 -9.48 0.27
N HIS A 46 4.38 -10.30 -0.08
CA HIS A 46 4.41 -11.07 -1.33
C HIS A 46 4.07 -10.24 -2.59
N MET A 47 4.61 -9.02 -2.70
CA MET A 47 4.29 -8.15 -3.82
C MET A 47 5.49 -7.50 -4.50
N LEU A 48 6.60 -7.24 -3.78
CA LEU A 48 7.73 -6.46 -4.32
C LEU A 48 8.36 -7.06 -5.57
N TYR A 49 8.26 -8.38 -5.77
CA TYR A 49 8.74 -9.05 -6.98
C TYR A 49 7.92 -8.70 -8.24
N HIS A 50 6.68 -8.22 -8.10
CA HIS A 50 5.88 -7.71 -9.21
C HIS A 50 6.15 -6.24 -9.55
N VAL A 51 6.87 -5.51 -8.69
CA VAL A 51 7.15 -4.09 -8.90
C VAL A 51 8.28 -3.92 -9.93
N PRO A 52 8.07 -3.11 -11.00
CA PRO A 52 9.10 -2.81 -11.99
C PRO A 52 10.32 -2.11 -11.35
N ASP A 53 10.10 -0.98 -10.67
CA ASP A 53 11.14 -0.23 -9.96
C ASP A 53 10.99 -0.41 -8.44
N LYS A 54 11.71 -1.41 -7.91
CA LYS A 54 11.72 -1.73 -6.47
C LYS A 54 12.34 -0.60 -5.64
N PRO A 55 13.49 -0.01 -6.02
CA PRO A 55 14.00 1.18 -5.34
C PRO A 55 12.98 2.30 -5.19
N GLN A 56 12.22 2.62 -6.24
CA GLN A 56 11.18 3.64 -6.21
C GLN A 56 10.07 3.30 -5.20
N ALA A 57 9.55 2.07 -5.22
CA ALA A 57 8.53 1.65 -4.26
C ALA A 57 9.04 1.65 -2.81
N LEU A 58 10.29 1.23 -2.57
CA LEU A 58 10.90 1.29 -1.25
C LEU A 58 11.10 2.73 -0.77
N ALA A 59 11.45 3.65 -1.67
CA ALA A 59 11.56 5.08 -1.36
C ALA A 59 10.20 5.67 -0.95
N GLU A 60 9.12 5.31 -1.67
CA GLU A 60 7.76 5.72 -1.32
C GLU A 60 7.29 5.13 0.02
N ILE A 61 7.55 3.83 0.27
CA ILE A 61 7.25 3.18 1.55
C ILE A 61 7.97 3.91 2.69
N ARG A 62 9.27 4.17 2.53
CA ARG A 62 10.06 4.91 3.53
C ARG A 62 9.53 6.33 3.74
N ARG A 63 9.14 7.03 2.68
CA ARG A 63 8.59 8.39 2.76
C ARG A 63 7.31 8.42 3.59
N VAL A 64 6.44 7.44 3.41
CA VAL A 64 5.12 7.39 4.06
C VAL A 64 5.18 6.87 5.50
N LEU A 65 6.12 5.99 5.83
CA LEU A 65 6.34 5.51 7.20
C LEU A 65 6.78 6.65 8.13
N LYS A 66 6.26 6.67 9.35
CA LYS A 66 6.76 7.52 10.43
C LYS A 66 8.18 7.09 10.86
N PRO A 67 9.02 8.02 11.35
CA PRO A 67 10.37 7.71 11.82
C PRO A 67 10.39 6.72 12.99
#